data_AF-A0A7K3YF36-F1
#
_entry.id   AF-A0A7K3YF36-F1
#
_cell.length_a   1.000
_cell.length_b   1.000
_cell.length_c   1.000
_cell.angle_alpha   90.00
_cell.angle_beta   90.00
_cell.angle_gamma   90.00
#
_symmetry.space_group_name_H-M   'P 1'
#
loop_
_entity.id
_entity.type
_entity.pdbx_description
1 polymer ?
#
loop_
_entity_poly.entity_id
_entity_poly.type
_entity_poly.pdbx_seq_one_letter_code
_entity_poly.pdbx_strand_id
1 'polypeptide(L)'
;IVARDLAPDDPVAGEIARVVCDYDLWKHQDPRSKVLGQVVMRKGFREYVRDNLIRGTIVDAKIEGEYDRIVREMERDIGKSLRHTTIIENGRYRIAFAPLYGYPSETAHAIREELKTDIEVIVSSNGRISIRSVPPVSHIIAREFSGGGHPHAAGGTFPFTLLDRFLFWLIKRNRHYRRLAEAAESIEE
;
A
#
# COMPACT_ATOMS: atom_id res chain seq x y z
N ILE A 1 14.35 -10.05 17.09
CA ILE A 1 15.26 -9.29 18.00
C ILE A 1 14.61 -9.24 19.39
N VAL A 2 13.52 -8.48 19.59
CA VAL A 2 12.86 -8.35 20.91
C VAL A 2 12.54 -9.69 21.59
N ALA A 3 11.80 -10.60 20.93
CA ALA A 3 11.47 -11.90 21.54
C ALA A 3 12.73 -12.72 21.89
N ARG A 4 13.69 -12.82 20.97
CA ARG A 4 14.97 -13.53 21.18
C ARG A 4 15.77 -12.94 22.35
N ASP A 5 15.80 -11.62 22.48
CA ASP A 5 16.72 -10.94 23.40
C ASP A 5 16.07 -10.71 24.79
N LEU A 6 14.74 -10.59 24.87
CA LEU A 6 14.02 -10.32 26.12
C LEU A 6 13.23 -11.51 26.66
N ALA A 7 12.86 -12.47 25.82
CA ALA A 7 12.03 -13.62 26.20
C ALA A 7 12.40 -14.89 25.37
N PRO A 8 13.67 -15.31 25.36
CA PRO A 8 14.17 -16.38 24.48
C PRO A 8 13.44 -17.72 24.68
N ASP A 9 13.03 -18.01 25.92
CA ASP A 9 12.39 -19.26 26.31
C ASP A 9 10.86 -19.16 26.42
N ASP A 10 10.28 -18.01 26.05
CA ASP A 10 8.82 -17.82 26.05
C ASP A 10 8.22 -18.21 24.70
N PRO A 11 7.53 -19.37 24.61
CA PRO A 11 6.95 -19.83 23.36
C PRO A 11 5.85 -18.88 22.82
N VAL A 12 5.13 -18.17 23.71
CA VAL A 12 4.09 -17.21 23.31
C VAL A 12 4.74 -15.99 22.67
N ALA A 13 5.79 -15.45 23.28
CA ALA A 13 6.54 -14.33 22.70
C ALA A 13 7.16 -14.71 21.35
N GLY A 14 7.69 -15.92 21.23
CA GLY A 14 8.23 -16.47 19.98
C GLY A 14 7.18 -16.57 18.88
N GLU A 15 5.98 -17.06 19.20
CA GLU A 15 4.88 -17.16 18.23
C GLU A 15 4.38 -15.79 17.77
N ILE A 16 4.16 -14.86 18.69
CA ILE A 16 3.69 -13.50 18.37
C ILE A 16 4.70 -12.81 17.44
N ALA A 17 6.00 -12.90 17.76
CA ALA A 17 7.05 -12.32 16.92
C ALA A 17 7.04 -12.92 15.52
N ARG A 18 6.86 -14.24 15.39
CA ARG A 18 6.77 -14.90 14.09
C ARG A 18 5.58 -14.38 13.26
N VAL A 19 4.41 -14.26 13.86
CA VAL A 19 3.20 -13.77 13.16
C VAL A 19 3.32 -12.31 12.76
N VAL A 20 3.78 -11.43 13.66
CA VAL A 20 3.91 -10.00 13.37
C VAL A 20 4.99 -9.74 12.31
N CYS A 21 6.15 -10.40 12.42
CA CYS A 21 7.22 -10.26 11.43
C CYS A 21 6.86 -10.82 10.06
N ASP A 22 5.99 -11.83 9.97
CA ASP A 22 5.53 -12.37 8.69
C ASP A 22 4.77 -11.30 7.87
N TYR A 23 3.94 -10.50 8.53
CA TYR A 23 3.22 -9.41 7.88
C TYR A 23 4.11 -8.19 7.60
N ASP A 24 4.89 -7.77 8.60
CA ASP A 24 5.79 -6.61 8.50
C ASP A 24 6.81 -6.77 7.36
N LEU A 25 7.34 -7.98 7.18
CA LEU A 25 8.27 -8.34 6.11
C LEU A 25 7.57 -8.78 4.81
N TRP A 26 6.24 -8.66 4.74
CA TRP A 26 5.43 -8.98 3.56
C TRP A 26 5.62 -10.42 3.03
N LYS A 27 5.81 -11.38 3.93
CA LYS A 27 6.06 -12.79 3.59
C LYS A 27 4.78 -13.59 3.34
N HIS A 28 3.69 -13.24 4.02
CA HIS A 28 2.37 -13.85 3.90
C HIS A 28 2.35 -15.38 4.06
N GLN A 29 3.17 -15.94 4.95
CA GLN A 29 3.25 -17.38 5.20
C GLN A 29 2.29 -17.85 6.30
N ASP A 30 2.01 -17.00 7.30
CA ASP A 30 1.05 -17.32 8.36
C ASP A 30 -0.28 -16.59 8.05
N PRO A 31 -1.41 -17.30 7.88
CA PRO A 31 -2.68 -16.66 7.55
C PRO A 31 -3.13 -15.64 8.61
N ARG A 32 -2.68 -15.78 9.86
CA ARG A 32 -3.01 -14.85 10.96
C ARG A 32 -2.25 -13.54 10.86
N SER A 33 -1.12 -13.50 10.15
CA SER A 33 -0.27 -12.31 10.06
C SER A 33 -1.01 -11.16 9.38
N LYS A 34 -1.65 -11.44 8.25
CA LYS A 34 -2.48 -10.48 7.50
C LYS A 34 -3.69 -10.01 8.31
N VAL A 35 -4.32 -10.92 9.05
CA VAL A 35 -5.45 -10.60 9.94
C VAL A 35 -5.01 -9.60 11.01
N LEU A 36 -3.97 -9.95 11.77
CA LEU A 36 -3.48 -9.14 12.88
C LEU A 36 -2.94 -7.79 12.40
N GLY A 37 -2.13 -7.79 11.34
CA GLY A 37 -1.48 -6.60 10.79
C GLY A 37 -2.47 -5.55 10.27
N GLN A 38 -3.64 -5.96 9.78
CA GLN A 38 -4.69 -5.05 9.33
C GLN A 38 -5.58 -4.60 10.49
N VAL A 39 -6.01 -5.53 11.36
CA VAL A 39 -6.93 -5.22 12.46
C VAL A 39 -6.29 -4.29 13.49
N VAL A 40 -5.00 -4.44 13.81
CA VAL A 40 -4.30 -3.57 14.78
C VAL A 40 -4.25 -2.10 14.33
N MET A 41 -4.36 -1.84 13.03
CA MET A 41 -4.37 -0.50 12.45
C MET A 41 -5.75 0.16 12.54
N ARG A 42 -6.81 -0.59 12.85
CA ARG A 42 -8.16 -0.07 12.99
C ARG A 42 -8.27 0.73 14.29
N LYS A 43 -8.90 1.91 14.20
CA LYS A 43 -9.16 2.77 15.36
C LYS A 43 -9.94 1.97 16.43
N GLY A 44 -9.41 1.94 17.65
CA GLY A 44 -10.03 1.25 18.79
C GLY A 44 -9.71 -0.24 18.92
N PHE A 45 -8.90 -0.82 18.01
CA PHE A 45 -8.49 -2.22 18.10
C PHE A 45 -7.10 -2.43 18.68
N ARG A 46 -6.25 -1.40 18.76
CA ARG A 46 -4.88 -1.53 19.24
C ARG A 46 -4.81 -2.11 20.66
N GLU A 47 -5.58 -1.54 21.59
CA GLU A 47 -5.61 -1.98 22.98
C GLU A 47 -6.21 -3.38 23.10
N TYR A 48 -7.29 -3.66 22.35
CA TYR A 48 -7.92 -4.97 22.32
C TYR A 48 -6.96 -6.07 21.83
N VAL A 49 -6.25 -5.81 20.73
CA VAL A 49 -5.23 -6.70 20.18
C VAL A 49 -4.11 -6.92 21.20
N ARG A 50 -3.57 -5.85 21.80
CA ARG A 50 -2.54 -5.95 22.84
C ARG A 50 -2.98 -6.87 23.98
N ASP A 51 -4.18 -6.67 24.52
CA ASP A 51 -4.69 -7.43 25.66
C ASP A 51 -4.96 -8.90 25.31
N ASN A 52 -5.28 -9.20 24.05
CA ASN A 52 -5.34 -10.57 23.54
C ASN A 52 -3.95 -11.20 23.43
N LEU A 53 -2.96 -10.48 22.91
CA LEU A 53 -1.58 -10.96 22.83
C LEU A 53 -0.99 -11.27 24.22
N ILE A 54 -1.28 -10.45 25.23
CA ILE A 54 -0.88 -10.70 26.64
C ILE A 54 -1.46 -12.03 27.16
N ARG A 55 -2.66 -12.41 26.69
CA ARG A 55 -3.33 -13.68 27.05
C ARG A 55 -2.90 -14.86 26.17
N GLY A 56 -1.98 -14.66 25.23
CA GLY A 56 -1.56 -15.68 24.27
C GLY A 56 -2.54 -15.89 23.11
N THR A 57 -3.54 -15.02 22.95
CA THR A 57 -4.51 -15.10 21.86
C THR A 57 -4.09 -14.17 20.72
N ILE A 58 -3.76 -14.73 19.55
CA ILE A 58 -3.35 -13.94 18.37
C ILE A 58 -4.58 -13.46 17.59
N VAL A 59 -5.54 -14.37 17.35
CA VAL A 59 -6.77 -14.10 16.62
C VAL A 59 -7.94 -14.70 17.41
N ASP A 60 -9.01 -13.92 17.57
CA ASP A 60 -10.28 -14.36 18.12
C ASP A 60 -11.43 -13.96 17.19
N ALA A 61 -12.65 -14.41 17.49
CA ALA A 61 -13.83 -14.14 16.66
C ALA A 61 -14.11 -12.65 16.44
N LYS A 62 -13.72 -11.77 17.37
CA LYS A 62 -13.91 -10.32 17.22
C LYS A 62 -12.87 -9.73 16.26
N ILE A 63 -11.63 -10.20 16.33
CA ILE A 63 -10.56 -9.86 15.39
C ILE A 63 -10.92 -10.36 13.99
N GLU A 64 -11.38 -11.60 13.84
CA GLU A 64 -11.83 -12.17 12.56
C GLU A 64 -12.99 -11.36 11.97
N GLY A 65 -14.00 -11.06 12.79
CA GLY A 65 -15.16 -10.28 12.35
C GLY A 65 -14.81 -8.85 11.89
N GLU A 66 -13.83 -8.20 12.52
CA GLU A 66 -13.35 -6.90 12.05
C GLU A 66 -12.48 -7.04 10.78
N TYR A 67 -11.66 -8.08 10.70
CA TYR A 67 -10.89 -8.37 9.50
C TYR A 67 -11.79 -8.57 8.28
N ASP A 68 -12.87 -9.32 8.40
CA ASP A 68 -13.85 -9.51 7.33
C ASP A 68 -14.48 -8.18 6.87
N ARG A 69 -14.68 -7.24 7.79
CA ARG A 69 -15.17 -5.89 7.45
C ARG A 69 -14.10 -5.10 6.69
N ILE A 70 -12.84 -5.18 7.14
CA ILE A 70 -11.70 -4.55 6.47
C ILE A 70 -11.57 -5.10 5.04
N VAL A 71 -11.64 -6.42 4.84
CA VAL A 71 -11.55 -7.04 3.51
C VAL A 71 -12.65 -6.52 2.58
N ARG A 72 -13.91 -6.51 3.03
CA ARG A 72 -15.02 -5.97 2.22
C ARG A 72 -14.88 -4.47 1.91
N GLU A 73 -14.34 -3.69 2.85
CA GLU A 73 -14.04 -2.26 2.65
C GLU A 73 -12.93 -2.09 1.60
N MET A 74 -11.85 -2.86 1.75
CA MET A 74 -10.68 -2.86 0.87
C MET A 74 -11.04 -3.27 -0.56
N GLU A 75 -11.75 -4.38 -0.75
CA GLU A 75 -12.20 -4.84 -2.08
C GLU A 75 -13.06 -3.79 -2.79
N ARG A 76 -13.96 -3.13 -2.06
CA ARG A 76 -14.79 -2.06 -2.60
C ARG A 76 -13.95 -0.88 -3.06
N ASP A 77 -12.95 -0.49 -2.29
CA ASP A 77 -12.11 0.66 -2.59
C ASP A 77 -11.09 0.38 -3.68
N ILE A 78 -10.50 -0.81 -3.70
CA ILE A 78 -9.69 -1.32 -4.83
C ILE A 78 -10.52 -1.32 -6.11
N GLY A 79 -11.73 -1.86 -6.08
CA GLY A 79 -12.63 -1.88 -7.23
C GLY A 79 -12.98 -0.48 -7.76
N LYS A 80 -13.11 0.53 -6.88
CA LYS A 80 -13.27 1.94 -7.30
C LYS A 80 -12.02 2.48 -7.96
N SER A 81 -10.83 2.21 -7.40
CA SER A 81 -9.55 2.63 -7.96
C SER A 81 -9.35 2.03 -9.36
N LEU A 82 -9.59 0.73 -9.53
CA LEU A 82 -9.50 0.01 -10.81
C LEU A 82 -10.38 0.65 -11.89
N ARG A 83 -11.66 0.91 -11.59
CA ARG A 83 -12.59 1.55 -12.55
C ARG A 83 -12.15 2.92 -13.05
N HIS A 84 -11.34 3.63 -12.27
CA HIS A 84 -10.82 4.95 -12.62
C HIS A 84 -9.34 4.93 -12.99
N THR A 85 -8.75 3.74 -13.17
CA THR A 85 -7.36 3.60 -13.54
C THR A 85 -7.14 4.10 -14.98
N THR A 86 -6.07 4.86 -15.16
CA THR A 86 -5.61 5.36 -16.46
C THR A 86 -4.26 4.74 -16.77
N ILE A 87 -4.13 4.12 -17.93
CA ILE A 87 -2.88 3.53 -18.42
C ILE A 87 -2.18 4.51 -19.37
N ILE A 88 -0.87 4.63 -19.23
CA ILE A 88 0.03 5.27 -20.19
C ILE A 88 1.07 4.22 -20.59
N GLU A 89 1.24 3.98 -21.90
CA GLU A 89 2.08 2.92 -22.46
C GLU A 89 2.86 3.38 -23.70
N ASN A 90 3.31 4.64 -23.69
CA ASN A 90 3.95 5.27 -24.84
C ASN A 90 5.49 5.07 -24.89
N GLY A 91 6.05 4.20 -24.04
CA GLY A 91 7.50 4.03 -23.84
C GLY A 91 7.86 2.62 -23.36
N ARG A 92 8.93 2.50 -22.57
CA ARG A 92 9.41 1.24 -21.98
C ARG A 92 8.47 0.69 -20.91
N TYR A 93 7.75 1.55 -20.20
CA TYR A 93 6.90 1.15 -19.09
C TYR A 93 5.41 1.27 -19.40
N ARG A 94 4.64 0.26 -18.99
CA ARG A 94 3.19 0.33 -18.86
C ARG A 94 2.85 0.86 -17.46
N ILE A 95 2.48 2.14 -17.39
CA ILE A 95 2.28 2.86 -16.12
C ILE A 95 0.80 3.05 -15.85
N ALA A 96 0.33 2.59 -14.68
CA ALA A 96 -1.02 2.80 -14.20
C ALA A 96 -1.10 3.96 -13.21
N PHE A 97 -2.10 4.83 -13.40
CA PHE A 97 -2.46 5.88 -12.47
C PHE A 97 -3.86 5.64 -11.95
N ALA A 98 -4.03 5.54 -10.64
CA ALA A 98 -5.34 5.30 -10.02
C ALA A 98 -5.59 6.24 -8.85
N PRO A 99 -6.84 6.71 -8.65
CA PRO A 99 -7.18 7.49 -7.46
C PRO A 99 -7.17 6.63 -6.20
N LEU A 100 -6.72 7.21 -5.08
CA LEU A 100 -6.73 6.57 -3.77
C LEU A 100 -8.12 6.68 -3.12
N TYR A 101 -8.73 5.53 -2.83
CA TYR A 101 -9.88 5.43 -1.93
C TYR A 101 -9.52 4.81 -0.57
N GLY A 102 -8.46 4.01 -0.53
CA GLY A 102 -7.88 3.35 0.65
C GLY A 102 -6.77 2.40 0.20
N TYR A 103 -6.03 1.80 1.14
CA TYR A 103 -5.16 0.64 0.88
C TYR A 103 -4.23 0.78 -0.36
N PRO A 104 -3.28 1.73 -0.36
CA PRO A 104 -2.48 2.06 -1.54
C PRO A 104 -1.62 0.89 -2.04
N SER A 105 -1.06 0.10 -1.12
CA SER A 105 -0.19 -1.03 -1.48
C SER A 105 -0.99 -2.16 -2.12
N GLU A 106 -2.15 -2.49 -1.54
CA GLU A 106 -3.05 -3.52 -2.04
C GLU A 106 -3.71 -3.09 -3.35
N THR A 107 -4.06 -1.80 -3.47
CA THR A 107 -4.55 -1.24 -4.74
C THR A 107 -3.51 -1.35 -5.85
N ALA A 108 -2.26 -0.98 -5.59
CA ALA A 108 -1.18 -1.10 -6.57
C ALA A 108 -0.94 -2.57 -6.96
N HIS A 109 -0.98 -3.48 -5.99
CA HIS A 109 -0.84 -4.91 -6.26
C HIS A 109 -1.97 -5.45 -7.15
N ALA A 110 -3.24 -5.12 -6.83
CA ALA A 110 -4.38 -5.54 -7.63
C ALA A 110 -4.34 -4.98 -9.06
N ILE A 111 -3.98 -3.70 -9.23
CA ILE A 111 -3.77 -3.09 -10.55
C ILE A 111 -2.72 -3.85 -11.35
N ARG A 112 -1.58 -4.19 -10.72
CA ARG A 112 -0.52 -4.96 -11.38
C ARG A 112 -1.00 -6.33 -11.85
N GLU A 113 -1.70 -7.05 -10.98
CA GLU A 113 -2.18 -8.38 -11.30
C GLU A 113 -3.22 -8.37 -12.41
N GLU A 114 -4.17 -7.44 -12.38
CA GLU A 114 -5.26 -7.34 -13.35
C GLU A 114 -4.83 -6.72 -14.69
N LEU A 115 -4.01 -5.67 -14.65
CA LEU A 115 -3.69 -4.85 -15.83
C LEU A 115 -2.26 -5.05 -16.36
N LYS A 116 -1.48 -5.93 -15.72
CA LYS A 116 -0.11 -6.33 -16.10
C LYS A 116 0.83 -5.13 -16.27
N THR A 117 0.83 -4.23 -15.31
CA THR A 117 1.61 -2.98 -15.31
C THR A 117 3.01 -3.14 -14.75
N ASP A 118 3.92 -2.26 -15.15
CA ASP A 118 5.29 -2.21 -14.63
C ASP A 118 5.39 -1.27 -13.42
N ILE A 119 4.61 -0.18 -13.46
CA ILE A 119 4.62 0.89 -12.47
C ILE A 119 3.19 1.29 -12.13
N GLU A 120 2.87 1.39 -10.84
CA GLU A 120 1.58 1.83 -10.33
C GLU A 120 1.74 3.08 -9.48
N VAL A 121 0.95 4.10 -9.79
CA VAL A 121 0.93 5.38 -9.10
C VAL A 121 -0.46 5.61 -8.52
N ILE A 122 -0.56 5.48 -7.20
CA ILE A 122 -1.80 5.71 -6.47
C ILE A 122 -1.84 7.15 -5.98
N VAL A 123 -2.85 7.91 -6.40
CA VAL A 123 -2.93 9.37 -6.30
C VAL A 123 -4.02 9.79 -5.33
N SER A 124 -3.67 10.48 -4.26
CA SER A 124 -4.63 11.04 -3.32
C SER A 124 -5.27 12.34 -3.84
N SER A 125 -6.39 12.73 -3.22
CA SER A 125 -7.12 13.97 -3.55
C SER A 125 -6.30 15.25 -3.38
N ASN A 126 -5.28 15.23 -2.50
CA ASN A 126 -4.38 16.37 -2.28
C ASN A 126 -3.10 16.33 -3.15
N GLY A 127 -2.97 15.36 -4.05
CA GLY A 127 -1.85 15.23 -4.97
C GLY A 127 -0.68 14.41 -4.44
N ARG A 128 -0.74 13.85 -3.22
CA ARG A 128 0.26 12.87 -2.78
C ARG A 128 0.17 11.63 -3.66
N ILE A 129 1.33 11.08 -3.99
CA ILE A 129 1.43 9.87 -4.79
C ILE A 129 2.19 8.78 -4.04
N SER A 130 1.73 7.55 -4.21
CA SER A 130 2.41 6.34 -3.78
C SER A 130 2.78 5.55 -5.03
N ILE A 131 4.07 5.43 -5.28
CA ILE A 131 4.64 4.75 -6.45
C ILE A 131 5.04 3.34 -6.03
N ARG A 132 4.65 2.35 -6.82
CA ARG A 132 5.12 0.97 -6.76
C ARG A 132 5.63 0.57 -8.13
N SER A 133 6.68 -0.22 -8.19
CA SER A 133 7.23 -0.67 -9.47
C SER A 133 7.86 -2.04 -9.37
N VAL A 134 7.72 -2.82 -10.45
CA VAL A 134 8.49 -4.05 -10.68
C VAL A 134 9.97 -3.70 -10.88
N PRO A 135 10.35 -2.82 -11.83
CA PRO A 135 11.71 -2.31 -11.91
C PRO A 135 12.07 -1.48 -10.65
N PRO A 136 13.32 -1.48 -10.19
CA PRO A 136 13.76 -0.80 -8.95
C PRO A 136 13.84 0.74 -9.05
N VAL A 137 12.93 1.38 -9.79
CA VAL A 137 12.97 2.81 -10.17
C VAL A 137 12.07 3.73 -9.34
N SER A 138 11.20 3.21 -8.46
CA SER A 138 10.21 4.01 -7.70
C SER A 138 10.84 5.21 -6.98
N HIS A 139 11.95 4.98 -6.27
CA HIS A 139 12.66 6.03 -5.52
C HIS A 139 13.31 7.10 -6.39
N ILE A 140 13.73 6.74 -7.62
CA ILE A 140 14.34 7.68 -8.57
C ILE A 140 13.24 8.59 -9.12
N ILE A 141 12.13 8.01 -9.58
CA ILE A 141 10.95 8.77 -10.02
C ILE A 141 10.48 9.70 -8.89
N ALA A 142 10.37 9.20 -7.66
CA ALA A 142 9.88 9.99 -6.54
C ALA A 142 10.72 11.26 -6.25
N ARG A 143 12.05 11.23 -6.48
CA ARG A 143 12.91 12.41 -6.27
C ARG A 143 12.53 13.59 -7.16
N GLU A 144 12.08 13.33 -8.38
CA GLU A 144 11.56 14.35 -9.31
C GLU A 144 10.24 14.99 -8.84
N PHE A 145 9.54 14.36 -7.90
CA PHE A 145 8.26 14.79 -7.35
C PHE A 145 8.36 15.10 -5.85
N SER A 146 9.48 15.68 -5.42
CA SER A 146 9.73 16.10 -4.03
C SER A 146 9.51 14.97 -3.02
N GLY A 147 9.95 13.77 -3.39
CA GLY A 147 9.70 12.54 -2.68
C GLY A 147 10.94 11.67 -2.52
N GLY A 148 10.71 10.44 -2.08
CA GLY A 148 11.75 9.44 -1.85
C GLY A 148 11.17 8.12 -1.34
N GLY A 149 12.05 7.16 -1.07
CA GLY A 149 11.67 5.85 -0.57
C GLY A 149 12.64 4.77 -1.01
N HIS A 150 12.10 3.56 -1.19
CA HIS A 150 12.82 2.36 -1.57
C HIS A 150 12.72 2.08 -3.09
N PRO A 151 13.62 1.25 -3.63
CA PRO A 151 13.65 0.90 -5.06
C PRO A 151 12.30 0.51 -5.67
N HIS A 152 11.50 -0.30 -4.98
CA HIS A 152 10.20 -0.78 -5.48
C HIS A 152 8.99 -0.05 -4.88
N ALA A 153 9.21 0.86 -3.94
CA ALA A 153 8.14 1.54 -3.23
C ALA A 153 8.59 2.92 -2.73
N ALA A 154 8.00 3.96 -3.28
CA ALA A 154 8.32 5.34 -2.90
C ALA A 154 7.08 6.20 -2.83
N GLY A 155 7.22 7.39 -2.26
CA GLY A 155 6.16 8.40 -2.21
C GLY A 155 6.66 9.75 -2.70
N GLY A 156 5.77 10.53 -3.29
CA GLY A 156 6.05 11.88 -3.78
C GLY A 156 4.78 12.73 -3.76
N THR A 157 4.83 13.89 -4.41
CA THR A 157 3.67 14.80 -4.49
C THR A 157 3.60 15.47 -5.85
N PHE A 158 2.42 15.42 -6.48
CA PHE A 158 2.09 16.31 -7.59
C PHE A 158 1.75 17.71 -7.06
N PRO A 159 2.20 18.78 -7.73
CA PRO A 159 1.92 20.15 -7.34
C PRO A 159 0.48 20.55 -7.73
N PHE A 160 -0.52 19.87 -7.15
CA PHE A 160 -1.92 20.12 -7.44
C PHE A 160 -2.34 21.53 -7.02
N THR A 161 -2.74 22.32 -8.01
CA THR A 161 -3.49 23.56 -7.79
C THR A 161 -4.93 23.27 -7.34
N LEU A 162 -5.68 24.30 -6.94
CA LEU A 162 -7.11 24.15 -6.64
C LEU A 162 -7.89 23.60 -7.84
N LEU A 163 -7.54 24.03 -9.06
CA LEU A 163 -8.12 23.51 -10.29
C LEU A 163 -7.78 22.04 -10.51
N ASP A 164 -6.51 21.64 -10.25
CA ASP A 164 -6.09 20.25 -10.36
C ASP A 164 -6.85 19.34 -9.38
N ARG A 165 -7.08 19.81 -8.15
CA ARG A 165 -7.90 19.10 -7.15
C ARG A 165 -9.35 18.96 -7.59
N PHE A 166 -9.94 20.03 -8.14
CA PHE A 166 -11.31 20.01 -8.65
C PHE A 166 -11.46 19.04 -9.83
N LEU A 167 -10.57 19.12 -10.82
CA LEU A 167 -10.56 18.22 -11.97
C LEU A 167 -10.32 16.77 -11.54
N PHE A 168 -9.36 16.53 -10.64
CA PHE A 168 -9.13 15.19 -10.12
C PHE A 168 -10.34 14.66 -9.33
N TRP A 169 -11.06 15.52 -8.61
CA TRP A 169 -12.31 15.12 -7.97
C TRP A 169 -13.39 14.75 -8.99
N LEU A 170 -13.53 15.49 -10.09
CA LEU A 170 -14.56 15.28 -11.11
C LEU A 170 -14.27 14.11 -12.06
N ILE A 171 -13.08 14.09 -12.67
CA ILE A 171 -12.71 13.18 -13.76
C ILE A 171 -11.64 12.14 -13.38
N LYS A 172 -11.08 12.20 -12.15
CA LYS A 172 -10.05 11.27 -11.64
C LYS A 172 -8.78 11.19 -12.49
N ARG A 173 -8.56 12.17 -13.35
CA ARG A 173 -7.40 12.29 -14.24
C ARG A 173 -6.73 13.63 -14.05
N ASN A 174 -5.43 13.68 -14.28
CA ASN A 174 -4.67 14.91 -14.18
C ASN A 174 -3.52 14.95 -15.21
N ARG A 175 -3.19 16.16 -15.69
CA ARG A 175 -2.06 16.42 -16.61
C ARG A 175 -0.71 15.93 -16.07
N HIS A 176 -0.53 15.87 -14.75
CA HIS A 176 0.71 15.43 -14.12
C HIS A 176 1.08 13.96 -14.41
N TYR A 177 0.13 13.14 -14.89
CA TYR A 177 0.40 11.74 -15.22
C TYR A 177 1.40 11.60 -16.37
N ARG A 178 1.27 12.44 -17.40
CA ARG A 178 2.21 12.44 -18.53
C ARG A 178 3.61 12.85 -18.08
N ARG A 179 3.71 13.88 -17.24
CA ARG A 179 4.99 14.33 -16.69
C ARG A 179 5.68 13.24 -15.87
N LEU A 180 4.94 12.44 -15.09
CA LEU A 180 5.51 11.31 -14.36
C LEU A 180 5.94 10.19 -15.31
N ALA A 181 5.14 9.88 -16.32
CA ALA A 181 5.50 8.89 -17.32
C ALA A 181 6.79 9.29 -18.07
N GLU A 182 6.91 10.54 -18.50
CA GLU A 182 8.11 11.10 -19.12
C GLU A 182 9.34 10.99 -18.19
N ALA A 183 9.18 11.32 -16.89
CA ALA A 183 10.26 11.20 -15.92
C ALA A 183 10.68 9.74 -15.67
N ALA A 184 9.75 8.78 -15.74
CA ALA A 184 10.08 7.36 -15.66
C ALA A 184 10.86 6.91 -16.89
N GLU A 185 10.46 7.35 -18.08
CA GLU A 185 11.14 7.02 -19.34
C GLU A 185 12.53 7.63 -19.46
N SER A 186 12.81 8.75 -18.81
CA SER A 186 14.13 9.40 -18.84
C SER A 186 15.18 8.76 -17.92
N ILE A 187 14.84 7.74 -17.13
CA ILE A 187 15.78 7.07 -16.22
C ILE A 187 16.70 6.17 -17.06
N GLU A 188 17.97 6.53 -17.17
CA GLU A 188 19.02 5.66 -17.74
C GLU A 188 19.26 4.46 -16.81
N GLU A 189 19.51 3.28 -17.40
CA GLU A 189 19.85 2.04 -16.66
C GLU A 189 21.28 2.07 -16.11
#